data_AF-A0A9D2T2T3-F1
#
_entry.id   AF-A0A9D2T2T3-F1
#
_cell.length_a   1.000
_cell.length_b   1.000
_cell.length_c   1.000
_cell.angle_alpha   90.00
_cell.angle_beta   90.00
_cell.angle_gamma   90.00
#
_symmetry.space_group_name_H-M   'P 1'
#
loop_
_entity.id
_entity.type
_entity.pdbx_description
1 polymer ?
#
loop_
_entity_poly.entity_id
_entity_poly.type
_entity_poly.pdbx_seq_one_letter_code
_entity_poly.pdbx_strand_id
1 'polypeptide(L)'
;MEERRITTEEQTEQMENENIQKEGQEKKFTQTDVDRIIKERLSRQKNSHAEEVSEANKAKEQELAGKETEIKQREARLNCKEYLIENELPTALLDVIDTSDSESFKEKTEKVMKIFGTRRQVAPLASTEPHMHNDAIASAFQNPAHRPKPFGYQGED
;
A
#
# COMPACT_ATOMS: atom_id res chain seq x y z
N MET A 1 69.81 -20.99 17.66
CA MET A 1 69.43 -19.57 17.48
C MET A 1 67.98 -19.49 17.90
N GLU A 2 67.78 -19.03 19.13
CA GLU A 2 66.49 -18.94 19.81
C GLU A 2 65.83 -17.62 19.36
N GLU A 3 64.76 -17.69 18.57
CA GLU A 3 64.01 -16.50 18.19
C GLU A 3 62.83 -16.29 19.15
N ARG A 4 62.96 -15.19 19.90
CA ARG A 4 62.06 -14.67 20.93
C ARG A 4 60.67 -14.36 20.38
N ARG A 5 59.63 -14.92 21.01
CA ARG A 5 58.26 -14.40 21.00
C ARG A 5 57.83 -14.10 22.44
N ILE A 6 58.15 -12.91 22.92
CA ILE A 6 57.65 -12.38 24.20
C ILE A 6 57.48 -10.88 23.99
N THR A 7 56.29 -10.42 23.59
CA THR A 7 55.86 -9.00 23.66
C THR A 7 54.35 -8.92 23.39
N THR A 8 53.52 -9.39 24.32
CA THR A 8 52.09 -8.97 24.36
C THR A 8 51.51 -9.03 25.78
N GLU A 9 52.06 -9.83 26.70
CA GLU A 9 51.54 -9.97 28.07
C GLU A 9 52.11 -8.95 29.07
N GLU A 10 53.30 -8.38 28.83
CA GLU A 10 53.94 -7.42 29.77
C GLU A 10 53.33 -6.01 29.75
N GLN A 11 52.51 -5.65 28.75
CA GLN A 11 51.86 -4.32 28.69
C GLN A 11 50.55 -4.26 29.50
N THR A 12 49.90 -5.40 29.77
CA THR A 12 48.71 -5.46 30.63
C THR A 12 49.07 -5.40 32.11
N GLU A 13 50.23 -5.92 32.51
CA GLU A 13 50.67 -5.93 33.92
C GLU A 13 51.22 -4.57 34.40
N GLN A 14 51.64 -3.67 33.50
CA GLN A 14 52.14 -2.35 33.89
C GLN A 14 51.01 -1.35 34.22
N MET A 15 49.81 -1.52 33.63
CA MET A 15 48.65 -0.69 33.97
C MET A 15 47.98 -1.12 35.29
N GLU A 16 48.11 -2.39 35.67
CA GLU A 16 47.54 -2.93 36.91
C GLU A 16 48.43 -2.59 38.13
N ASN A 17 49.76 -2.54 37.94
CA ASN A 17 50.72 -2.27 39.02
C ASN A 17 50.79 -0.80 39.48
N GLU A 18 50.46 0.19 38.65
CA GLU A 18 50.35 1.59 39.12
C GLU A 18 49.08 1.84 39.98
N ASN A 19 48.09 0.95 39.92
CA ASN A 19 46.86 1.08 40.70
C ASN A 19 47.02 0.48 42.12
N ILE A 20 47.80 -0.59 42.24
CA ILE A 20 48.03 -1.31 43.51
C ILE A 20 48.87 -0.46 44.50
N GLN A 21 49.75 0.42 44.03
CA GLN A 21 50.57 1.27 44.91
C GLN A 21 49.79 2.39 45.62
N LYS A 22 48.49 2.56 45.33
CA LYS A 22 47.61 3.52 46.02
C LYS A 22 46.58 2.84 46.94
N GLU A 23 46.75 1.57 47.30
CA GLU A 23 45.82 0.82 48.16
C GLU A 23 46.09 0.92 49.68
N GLY A 24 47.21 1.52 50.10
CA GLY A 24 47.57 1.66 51.52
C GLY A 24 47.03 2.90 52.24
N GLN A 25 46.32 3.80 51.55
CA GLN A 25 45.72 4.99 52.16
C GLN A 25 44.20 4.84 52.12
N GLU A 26 43.55 4.86 53.29
CA GLU A 26 42.09 4.94 53.42
C GLU A 26 41.58 6.20 52.70
N LYS A 27 41.23 6.07 51.41
CA LYS A 27 40.65 7.17 50.63
C LYS A 27 39.21 7.36 51.07
N LYS A 28 38.99 8.22 52.08
CA LYS A 28 37.65 8.68 52.42
C LYS A 28 37.19 9.62 51.30
N PHE A 29 36.00 9.37 50.75
CA PHE A 29 35.43 10.25 49.73
C PHE A 29 35.24 11.65 50.29
N THR A 30 35.76 12.64 49.57
CA THR A 30 35.45 14.05 49.86
C THR A 30 34.08 14.41 49.28
N GLN A 31 33.47 15.48 49.80
CA GLN A 31 32.17 15.94 49.27
C GLN A 31 32.26 16.28 47.77
N THR A 32 33.40 16.83 47.32
CA THR A 32 33.64 17.14 45.91
C THR A 32 33.73 15.88 45.03
N ASP A 33 34.23 14.77 45.57
CA ASP A 33 34.23 13.48 44.86
C ASP A 33 32.81 12.94 44.71
N VAL A 34 32.00 13.04 45.77
CA VAL A 34 30.60 12.62 45.75
C VAL A 34 29.81 13.41 44.71
N ASP A 35 29.96 14.74 44.68
CA ASP A 35 29.29 15.60 43.71
C ASP A 35 29.71 15.26 42.27
N ARG A 36 30.99 14.96 42.05
CA ARG A 36 31.51 14.52 40.74
C ARG A 36 30.86 13.22 40.30
N ILE A 37 30.79 12.23 41.20
CA ILE A 37 30.19 10.91 40.93
C ILE A 37 28.69 11.04 40.63
N ILE A 38 27.96 11.88 41.37
CA ILE A 38 26.53 12.11 41.13
C ILE A 38 26.32 12.74 39.75
N LYS A 39 27.09 13.78 39.40
CA LYS A 39 27.01 14.42 38.07
C LYS A 39 27.31 13.43 36.95
N GLU A 40 28.37 12.63 37.11
CA GLU A 40 28.75 11.62 36.14
C GLU A 40 27.64 10.58 35.95
N ARG A 41 27.09 10.03 37.05
CA ARG A 41 26.00 9.04 36.97
C ARG A 41 24.72 9.62 36.36
N LEU A 42 24.36 10.85 36.74
CA LEU A 42 23.20 11.54 36.19
C LEU A 42 23.38 11.81 34.69
N SER A 43 24.58 12.23 34.27
CA SER A 43 24.89 12.47 32.86
C SER A 43 24.81 11.19 32.03
N ARG A 44 25.35 10.07 32.54
CA ARG A 44 25.27 8.76 31.90
C ARG A 44 23.83 8.28 31.77
N GLN A 45 23.01 8.42 32.82
CA GLN A 45 21.59 8.07 32.73
C GLN A 45 20.83 8.96 31.74
N LYS A 46 21.08 10.26 31.71
CA LYS A 46 20.45 11.17 30.75
C LYS A 46 20.82 10.83 29.32
N ASN A 47 22.09 10.54 29.05
CA ASN A 47 22.55 10.16 27.71
C ASN A 47 21.93 8.82 27.28
N SER A 48 21.96 7.80 28.15
CA SER A 48 21.35 6.51 27.85
C SER A 48 19.84 6.61 27.60
N HIS A 49 19.13 7.40 28.40
CA HIS A 49 17.70 7.62 28.18
C HIS A 49 17.43 8.42 26.90
N ALA A 50 18.25 9.44 26.60
CA ALA A 50 18.12 10.22 25.38
C ALA A 50 18.39 9.35 24.13
N GLU A 51 19.35 8.43 24.19
CA GLU A 51 19.62 7.45 23.13
C GLU A 51 18.44 6.50 22.94
N GLU A 52 17.93 5.89 24.01
CA GLU A 52 16.75 4.99 23.95
C GLU A 52 15.51 5.69 23.38
N VAL A 53 15.25 6.93 23.82
CA VAL A 53 14.15 7.74 23.30
C VAL A 53 14.38 8.13 21.84
N SER A 54 15.62 8.44 21.45
CA SER A 54 15.96 8.74 20.06
C SER A 54 15.75 7.54 19.14
N GLU A 55 16.18 6.35 19.57
CA GLU A 55 15.98 5.10 18.84
C GLU A 55 14.50 4.74 18.73
N ALA A 56 13.74 4.85 19.82
CA ALA A 56 12.30 4.62 19.83
C ALA A 56 11.56 5.59 18.89
N ASN A 57 11.94 6.87 18.89
CA ASN A 57 11.37 7.86 17.97
C ASN A 57 11.71 7.55 16.51
N LYS A 58 12.94 7.15 16.21
CA LYS A 58 13.36 6.78 14.86
C LYS A 58 12.61 5.55 14.34
N ALA A 59 12.41 4.54 15.18
CA ALA A 59 11.61 3.37 14.83
C ALA A 59 10.16 3.75 14.52
N LYS A 60 9.57 4.63 15.34
CA LYS A 60 8.22 5.14 15.13
C LYS A 60 8.09 5.97 13.84
N GLU A 61 9.08 6.80 13.54
CA GLU A 61 9.13 7.59 12.32
C GLU A 61 9.18 6.70 11.07
N GLN A 62 9.97 5.62 11.10
CA GLN A 62 10.02 4.64 10.02
C GLN A 62 8.67 3.93 9.81
N GLU A 63 7.99 3.56 10.90
CA GLU A 63 6.66 2.94 10.83
C GLU A 63 5.62 3.90 10.22
N LEU A 64 5.64 5.17 10.64
CA LEU A 64 4.75 6.20 10.12
C LEU A 64 5.03 6.47 8.63
N ALA A 65 6.29 6.58 8.23
CA ALA A 65 6.67 6.75 6.84
C ALA A 65 6.14 5.61 5.95
N GLY A 66 6.23 4.35 6.42
CA GLY A 66 5.65 3.20 5.73
C GLY A 66 4.14 3.35 5.53
N LYS A 67 3.41 3.67 6.60
CA LYS A 67 1.95 3.89 6.55
C LYS A 67 1.56 5.03 5.62
N GLU A 68 2.29 6.13 5.63
CA GLU A 68 2.05 7.25 4.72
C GLU A 68 2.20 6.85 3.25
N THR A 69 3.18 6.01 2.91
CA THR A 69 3.35 5.54 1.53
C THR A 69 2.19 4.64 1.09
N GLU A 70 1.70 3.76 1.97
CA GLU A 70 0.56 2.88 1.68
C GLU A 70 -0.73 3.70 1.49
N ILE A 71 -0.96 4.70 2.36
CA ILE A 71 -2.11 5.61 2.25
C ILE A 71 -2.05 6.39 0.93
N LYS A 72 -0.89 6.96 0.58
CA LYS A 72 -0.71 7.69 -0.68
C LYS A 72 -0.99 6.82 -1.90
N GLN A 73 -0.54 5.56 -1.90
CA GLN A 73 -0.84 4.63 -3.00
C GLN A 73 -2.34 4.33 -3.09
N ARG A 74 -3.00 4.14 -1.94
CA ARG A 74 -4.45 3.89 -1.89
C ARG A 74 -5.25 5.10 -2.37
N GLU A 75 -4.87 6.30 -1.95
CA GLU A 75 -5.47 7.57 -2.39
C GLU A 75 -5.26 7.78 -3.90
N ALA A 76 -4.06 7.53 -4.42
CA ALA A 76 -3.78 7.62 -5.86
C ALA A 76 -4.65 6.66 -6.67
N ARG A 77 -4.81 5.40 -6.20
CA ARG A 77 -5.72 4.42 -6.82
C ARG A 77 -7.18 4.88 -6.78
N LEU A 78 -7.61 5.51 -5.70
CA LEU A 78 -8.97 6.03 -5.55
C LEU A 78 -9.23 7.20 -6.49
N ASN A 79 -8.29 8.15 -6.59
CA ASN A 79 -8.37 9.27 -7.55
C ASN A 79 -8.45 8.77 -9.00
N CYS A 80 -7.68 7.74 -9.35
CA CYS A 80 -7.78 7.11 -10.68
C CYS A 80 -9.16 6.48 -10.90
N LYS A 81 -9.74 5.85 -9.87
CA LYS A 81 -11.09 5.26 -9.93
C LYS A 81 -12.17 6.33 -10.12
N GLU A 82 -12.09 7.43 -9.39
CA GLU A 82 -13.01 8.57 -9.53
C GLU A 82 -12.96 9.12 -10.95
N TYR A 83 -11.77 9.34 -11.50
CA TYR A 83 -11.60 9.78 -12.88
C TYR A 83 -12.27 8.82 -13.89
N LEU A 84 -12.13 7.50 -13.71
CA LEU A 84 -12.80 6.55 -14.60
C LEU A 84 -14.33 6.66 -14.51
N ILE A 85 -14.87 6.81 -13.30
CA ILE A 85 -16.32 6.92 -13.09
C ILE A 85 -16.85 8.23 -13.70
N GLU A 86 -16.18 9.35 -13.49
CA GLU A 86 -16.56 10.65 -14.04
C GLU A 86 -16.58 10.68 -15.57
N ASN A 87 -15.73 9.88 -16.21
CA ASN A 87 -15.62 9.78 -17.68
C ASN A 87 -16.38 8.56 -18.25
N GLU A 88 -17.20 7.88 -17.44
CA GLU A 88 -17.96 6.67 -17.82
C GLU A 88 -17.07 5.54 -18.40
N LEU A 89 -15.82 5.47 -17.94
CA LEU A 89 -14.83 4.51 -18.39
C LEU A 89 -14.86 3.22 -17.54
N PRO A 90 -14.46 2.07 -18.11
CA PRO A 90 -14.48 0.80 -17.40
C PRO A 90 -13.54 0.80 -16.18
N THR A 91 -14.08 0.49 -15.00
CA THR A 91 -13.30 0.37 -13.75
C THR A 91 -12.25 -0.75 -13.77
N ALA A 92 -12.40 -1.72 -14.68
CA ALA A 92 -11.42 -2.79 -14.92
C ALA A 92 -10.04 -2.26 -15.35
N LEU A 93 -9.96 -1.00 -15.84
CA LEU A 93 -8.69 -0.38 -16.21
C LEU A 93 -7.74 -0.15 -15.02
N LEU A 94 -8.26 -0.11 -13.78
CA LEU A 94 -7.46 0.00 -12.57
C LEU A 94 -6.56 -1.21 -12.32
N ASP A 95 -6.93 -2.38 -12.84
CA ASP A 95 -6.14 -3.61 -12.67
C ASP A 95 -5.10 -3.78 -13.79
N VAL A 96 -5.18 -2.98 -14.84
CA VAL A 96 -4.33 -3.07 -16.04
C VAL A 96 -3.32 -1.92 -16.13
N ILE A 97 -3.71 -0.72 -15.69
CA ILE A 97 -2.90 0.50 -15.78
C ILE A 97 -2.38 0.84 -14.37
N ASP A 98 -1.09 1.14 -14.29
CA ASP A 98 -0.44 1.61 -13.06
C ASP A 98 -1.09 2.91 -12.53
N THR A 99 -1.47 2.89 -11.26
CA THR A 99 -2.15 4.00 -10.55
C THR A 99 -1.21 4.82 -9.66
N SER A 100 0.11 4.62 -9.78
CA SER A 100 1.10 5.34 -8.98
C SER A 100 1.14 6.85 -9.28
N ASP A 101 0.81 7.24 -10.52
CA ASP A 101 0.76 8.63 -10.95
C ASP A 101 -0.53 8.90 -11.75
N SER A 102 -1.28 9.92 -11.31
CA SER A 102 -2.60 10.25 -11.86
C SER A 102 -2.52 10.82 -13.28
N GLU A 103 -1.49 11.61 -13.60
CA GLU A 103 -1.38 12.21 -14.93
C GLU A 103 -1.04 11.17 -15.99
N SER A 104 -0.05 10.31 -15.73
CA SER A 104 0.27 9.21 -16.64
C SER A 104 -0.84 8.17 -16.74
N PHE A 105 -1.61 7.96 -15.67
CA PHE A 105 -2.81 7.11 -15.72
C PHE A 105 -3.83 7.65 -16.73
N LYS A 106 -4.15 8.95 -16.67
CA LYS A 106 -5.09 9.61 -17.60
C LYS A 106 -4.61 9.50 -19.04
N GLU A 107 -3.34 9.82 -19.31
CA GLU A 107 -2.78 9.75 -20.66
C GLU A 107 -2.84 8.32 -21.23
N LYS A 108 -2.49 7.31 -20.43
CA LYS A 108 -2.58 5.89 -20.83
C LYS A 108 -4.03 5.49 -21.09
N THR A 109 -4.95 5.93 -20.23
CA THR A 109 -6.37 5.65 -20.36
C THR A 109 -6.95 6.24 -21.64
N GLU A 110 -6.61 7.48 -21.96
CA GLU A 110 -7.00 8.14 -23.21
C GLU A 110 -6.43 7.42 -24.44
N LYS A 111 -5.17 6.96 -24.38
CA LYS A 111 -4.57 6.15 -25.46
C LYS A 111 -5.34 4.84 -25.68
N VAL A 112 -5.69 4.13 -24.61
CA VAL A 112 -6.52 2.92 -24.69
C VAL A 112 -7.87 3.24 -25.34
N MET A 113 -8.54 4.30 -24.91
CA MET A 113 -9.81 4.72 -25.51
C MET A 113 -9.67 5.11 -26.97
N LYS A 114 -8.56 5.74 -27.37
CA LYS A 114 -8.31 6.08 -28.78
C LYS A 114 -8.11 4.83 -29.65
N ILE A 115 -7.49 3.78 -29.12
CA ILE A 115 -7.28 2.52 -29.85
C ILE A 115 -8.57 1.70 -29.94
N PHE A 116 -9.32 1.60 -28.83
CA PHE A 116 -10.46 0.68 -28.71
C PHE A 116 -11.83 1.33 -28.90
N GLY A 117 -11.97 2.63 -28.63
CA GLY A 117 -13.20 3.41 -28.77
C GLY A 117 -13.65 3.59 -30.22
N THR A 118 -12.77 3.34 -31.19
CA THR A 118 -13.13 3.33 -32.62
C THR A 118 -13.59 1.95 -33.11
N ARG A 119 -13.91 0.98 -32.22
CA ARG A 119 -14.56 -0.26 -32.66
C ARG A 119 -15.85 0.09 -33.41
N ARG A 120 -15.76 0.00 -34.74
CA ARG A 120 -16.87 0.20 -35.66
C ARG A 120 -17.97 -0.75 -35.23
N GLN A 121 -19.09 -0.23 -34.73
CA GLN A 121 -20.30 -1.03 -34.61
C GLN A 121 -20.63 -1.46 -36.03
N VAL A 122 -20.34 -2.71 -36.35
CA VAL A 122 -20.78 -3.29 -37.61
C VAL A 122 -22.29 -3.35 -37.51
N ALA A 123 -22.97 -2.66 -38.43
CA ALA A 123 -24.41 -2.76 -38.53
C ALA A 123 -24.74 -4.27 -38.60
N PRO A 124 -25.78 -4.74 -37.89
CA PRO A 124 -26.22 -6.10 -38.05
C PRO A 124 -26.42 -6.35 -39.54
N LEU A 125 -25.89 -7.47 -40.03
CA LEU A 125 -26.05 -7.82 -41.44
C LEU A 125 -27.54 -7.77 -41.75
N ALA A 126 -27.90 -7.06 -42.83
CA ALA A 126 -29.27 -7.01 -43.28
C ALA A 126 -29.76 -8.44 -43.46
N SER A 127 -30.93 -8.76 -42.91
CA SER A 127 -31.52 -10.09 -43.08
C SER A 127 -31.61 -10.40 -44.58
N THR A 128 -31.01 -11.50 -44.99
CA THR A 128 -31.14 -12.02 -46.35
C THR A 128 -32.44 -12.78 -46.56
N GLU A 129 -33.26 -12.90 -45.51
CA GLU A 129 -34.57 -13.53 -45.62
C GLU A 129 -35.51 -12.60 -46.39
N PRO A 130 -36.28 -13.15 -47.36
CA PRO A 130 -37.29 -12.36 -48.04
C PRO A 130 -38.29 -11.85 -46.99
N HIS A 131 -38.55 -10.55 -47.01
CA HIS A 131 -39.56 -9.93 -46.16
C HIS A 131 -40.94 -10.43 -46.60
N MET A 132 -41.34 -11.61 -46.13
CA MET A 132 -42.71 -12.09 -46.28
C MET A 132 -43.59 -11.09 -45.53
N HIS A 133 -44.38 -10.30 -46.25
CA HIS A 133 -45.34 -9.42 -45.60
C HIS A 133 -46.25 -10.27 -44.71
N ASN A 134 -46.36 -9.89 -43.45
CA ASN A 134 -47.10 -10.60 -42.41
C ASN A 134 -48.58 -10.78 -42.75
N ASP A 135 -49.07 -10.22 -43.86
CA ASP A 135 -50.44 -10.26 -44.32
C ASP A 135 -50.94 -11.70 -44.51
N ALA A 136 -50.11 -12.63 -45.00
CA ALA A 136 -50.53 -14.02 -45.18
C ALA A 136 -50.78 -14.73 -43.83
N ILE A 137 -49.89 -14.52 -42.85
CA ILE A 137 -50.03 -15.09 -41.50
C ILE A 137 -51.13 -14.39 -40.72
N ALA A 138 -51.20 -13.06 -40.79
CA ALA A 138 -52.21 -12.25 -40.12
C ALA A 138 -53.61 -12.52 -40.67
N SER A 139 -53.75 -12.75 -41.97
CA SER A 139 -55.03 -13.08 -42.60
C SER A 139 -55.52 -14.49 -42.25
N ALA A 140 -54.62 -15.44 -42.00
CA ALA A 140 -55.00 -16.79 -41.57
C ALA A 140 -55.81 -16.82 -40.26
N PHE A 141 -55.63 -15.84 -39.36
CA PHE A 141 -56.37 -15.73 -38.09
C PHE A 141 -57.55 -14.75 -38.12
N GLN A 142 -57.81 -14.10 -39.26
CA GLN A 142 -58.97 -13.22 -39.44
C GLN A 142 -60.26 -14.00 -39.71
N ASN A 143 -60.15 -15.27 -40.14
CA ASN A 143 -61.31 -16.13 -40.33
C ASN A 143 -61.96 -16.45 -38.96
N PRO A 144 -63.22 -16.06 -38.70
CA PRO A 144 -63.90 -16.32 -37.44
C PRO A 144 -64.05 -17.82 -37.12
N ALA A 145 -63.93 -18.71 -38.12
CA ALA A 145 -63.94 -20.16 -37.91
C ALA A 145 -62.69 -20.70 -37.17
N HIS A 146 -61.58 -19.96 -37.19
CA HIS A 146 -60.29 -20.37 -36.59
C HIS A 146 -59.89 -19.50 -35.40
N ARG A 147 -60.82 -18.70 -34.85
CA ARG A 147 -60.58 -18.00 -33.59
C ARG A 147 -60.77 -18.97 -32.42
N PRO A 148 -59.76 -19.14 -31.53
CA PRO A 148 -59.96 -19.91 -30.32
C PRO A 148 -61.07 -19.26 -29.49
N LYS A 149 -62.03 -20.07 -29.02
CA LYS A 149 -63.12 -19.58 -28.19
C LYS A 149 -62.53 -18.99 -26.90
N PRO A 150 -62.93 -17.77 -26.48
CA PRO A 150 -62.48 -17.23 -25.21
C PRO A 150 -62.99 -18.15 -24.09
N PHE A 151 -62.09 -18.61 -23.23
CA PHE A 151 -62.46 -19.35 -22.03
C PHE A 151 -63.25 -18.40 -21.11
N GLY A 152 -64.56 -18.63 -20.98
CA GLY A 152 -65.39 -17.93 -19.99
C GLY A 152 -65.08 -18.46 -18.61
N TYR A 153 -64.51 -17.63 -17.74
CA TYR A 153 -64.46 -17.91 -16.31
C TYR A 153 -65.84 -17.60 -15.73
N GLN A 154 -66.62 -18.64 -15.38
CA GLN A 154 -67.78 -18.48 -14.50
C GLN A 154 -67.24 -18.41 -13.08
N GLY A 155 -67.11 -17.19 -12.54
CA GLY A 155 -67.03 -17.02 -11.09
C GLY A 155 -68.43 -17.23 -10.52
N GLU A 156 -68.61 -18.26 -9.72
CA GLU A 156 -69.79 -18.39 -8.85
C GLU A 156 -69.61 -17.42 -7.67
N ASP A 157 -70.69 -16.69 -7.35
CA ASP A 157 -70.79 -15.75 -6.22
C ASP A 157 -70.81 -16.47 -4.86
#